data_AF-A0A2P7TPL7-F1
#
_entry.id   AF-A0A2P7TPL7-F1
#
_cell.length_a   1.000
_cell.length_b   1.000
_cell.length_c   1.000
_cell.angle_alpha   90.00
_cell.angle_beta   90.00
_cell.angle_gamma   90.00
#
_symmetry.space_group_name_H-M   'P 1'
#
loop_
_entity.id
_entity.type
_entity.pdbx_description
1 polymer ?
#
loop_
_entity_poly.entity_id
_entity_poly.type
_entity_poly.pdbx_seq_one_letter_code
_entity_poly.pdbx_strand_id
1 'polypeptide(L)'
;MKKNDSLFRLIKSLSKSEKRFFKIYSSRHVIGEQNNYVELFDAIDSQKHYNENTLLKKFSGKKFANRLPVAKSYLYELILRSMNVYHAQNSVDAQLRELMGSIDFLYGKGIYEQALKLVAKARKLALEHEKTETALLILQREKQIFEAMTFAGQSEPELAQLHQQTRQLLQQLLITNDYWLLHAKVQYHITQQGISANRNDLDKIAQLLQNPLLQPEQPPAAGYEANLLRYKTLATCYFMMRQLQPCYEYSKKLVLLLEERPELAASEPLTYINAINNLLNTTAALYKHEEREQYLHKLYQMMQDEQKPASEAVQLKLFEAYYYHRMALHISHGDYTNGIACIDKLEEGLVRFADQIDGVGMVMLCFYAFHICFGSEQFERAHNWLLRVLEYEHSNVRRDVVGFAKMLTLLTAFEMGNSAVMASAIKSVYRFLYGKEKQYRLETLVMQFLRSLTPQTTYTNLTSMFKTAQQHLQLLATDAFEKRVFAYFDFTAWVSAKTEELEKAAVNA
;
A
#
# COMPACT_ATOMS: atom_id res chain seq x y z
N MET A 1 11.40 18.98 8.02
CA MET A 1 9.91 18.99 8.01
C MET A 1 9.41 19.93 9.10
N LYS A 2 8.68 21.00 8.73
CA LYS A 2 8.33 22.09 9.67
C LYS A 2 7.20 21.68 10.63
N LYS A 3 7.43 21.82 11.94
CA LYS A 3 6.47 21.62 13.06
C LYS A 3 5.20 22.47 12.98
N ASN A 4 5.15 23.49 12.12
CA ASN A 4 4.09 24.51 12.12
C ASN A 4 2.79 24.10 11.42
N ASP A 5 2.73 22.92 10.77
CA ASP A 5 1.62 22.49 9.91
C ASP A 5 0.83 21.27 10.47
N SER A 6 1.20 20.75 11.65
CA SER A 6 0.59 19.52 12.18
C SER A 6 -0.91 19.68 12.49
N LEU A 7 -1.32 20.81 13.07
CA LEU A 7 -2.73 21.08 13.39
C LEU A 7 -3.58 21.25 12.12
N PHE A 8 -3.05 21.95 11.11
CA PHE A 8 -3.76 22.13 9.85
C PHE A 8 -3.99 20.77 9.17
N ARG A 9 -2.95 19.93 9.08
CA ARG A 9 -3.08 18.57 8.56
C ARG A 9 -4.11 17.74 9.32
N LEU A 10 -4.07 17.78 10.66
CA LEU A 10 -5.05 17.06 11.48
C LEU A 10 -6.48 17.54 11.21
N ILE A 11 -6.72 18.85 11.16
CA ILE A 11 -8.05 19.40 10.87
C ILE A 11 -8.52 18.99 9.46
N LYS A 12 -7.61 18.99 8.48
CA LYS A 12 -7.91 18.59 7.11
C LYS A 12 -8.18 17.11 6.94
N SER A 13 -7.56 16.24 7.75
CA SER A 13 -7.81 14.80 7.71
C SER A 13 -9.14 14.37 8.34
N LEU A 14 -9.82 15.25 9.08
CA LEU A 14 -11.12 14.91 9.68
C LEU A 14 -12.23 14.83 8.62
N SER A 15 -13.05 13.79 8.72
CA SER A 15 -14.28 13.65 7.95
C SER A 15 -15.33 14.70 8.34
N LYS A 16 -16.34 14.93 7.49
CA LYS A 16 -17.43 15.88 7.76
C LYS A 16 -18.17 15.57 9.08
N SER A 17 -18.36 14.28 9.39
CA SER A 17 -18.99 13.81 10.64
C SER A 17 -18.11 14.08 11.86
N GLU A 18 -16.81 13.80 11.78
CA GLU A 18 -15.86 14.11 12.87
C GLU A 18 -15.77 15.61 13.15
N LYS A 19 -15.69 16.44 12.09
CA LYS A 19 -15.70 17.90 12.23
C LYS A 19 -16.98 18.39 12.92
N ARG A 20 -18.14 17.86 12.52
CA ARG A 20 -19.43 18.18 13.15
C ARG A 20 -19.44 17.77 14.62
N PHE A 21 -18.94 16.58 14.93
CA PHE A 21 -18.88 16.09 16.30
C PHE A 21 -17.99 16.96 17.19
N PHE A 22 -16.78 17.32 16.72
CA PHE A 22 -15.88 18.22 17.44
C PHE A 22 -16.58 19.52 17.83
N LYS A 23 -17.27 20.17 16.88
CA LYS A 23 -18.00 21.43 17.16
C LYS A 23 -19.05 21.27 18.27
N ILE A 24 -19.80 20.16 18.25
CA ILE A 24 -20.79 19.85 19.29
C ILE A 24 -20.10 19.61 20.62
N TYR A 25 -19.06 18.78 20.64
CA TYR A 25 -18.29 18.42 21.84
C TYR A 25 -17.71 19.66 22.53
N SER A 26 -17.06 20.54 21.77
CA SER A 26 -16.45 21.76 22.28
C SER A 26 -17.47 22.80 22.75
N SER A 27 -18.73 22.72 22.28
CA SER A 27 -19.78 23.66 22.69
C SER A 27 -20.46 23.30 24.02
N ARG A 28 -20.25 22.08 24.54
CA ARG A 28 -20.94 21.58 25.76
C ARG A 28 -20.52 22.24 27.08
N HIS A 29 -19.36 22.91 27.13
CA HIS A 29 -18.76 23.41 28.38
C HIS A 29 -18.43 24.91 28.36
N VAL A 30 -19.02 25.70 27.45
CA VAL A 30 -18.79 27.15 27.38
C VAL A 30 -19.99 27.88 27.96
N ILE A 31 -19.79 28.56 29.10
CA ILE A 31 -20.72 29.53 29.66
C ILE A 31 -20.33 30.91 29.09
N GLY A 32 -21.05 31.38 28.06
CA GLY A 32 -20.83 32.71 27.43
C GLY A 32 -20.81 32.71 25.90
N GLU A 33 -20.36 33.84 25.31
CA GLU A 33 -20.21 34.02 23.85
C GLU A 33 -19.25 33.01 23.21
N GLN A 34 -19.48 32.75 21.92
CA GLN A 34 -18.88 31.72 21.05
C GLN A 34 -17.51 31.16 21.48
N ASN A 35 -17.38 29.83 21.43
CA ASN A 35 -16.14 29.13 21.76
C ASN A 35 -15.00 29.55 20.80
N ASN A 36 -14.03 30.32 21.32
CA ASN A 36 -12.84 30.78 20.59
C ASN A 36 -12.09 29.67 19.85
N TYR A 37 -12.12 28.43 20.35
CA TYR A 37 -11.46 27.28 19.72
C TYR A 37 -12.24 26.73 18.52
N VAL A 38 -13.57 26.83 18.51
CA VAL A 38 -14.40 26.47 17.35
C VAL A 38 -14.17 27.47 16.22
N GLU A 39 -14.08 28.76 16.53
CA GLU A 39 -13.74 29.77 15.53
C GLU A 39 -12.33 29.61 14.96
N LEU A 40 -11.34 29.31 15.81
CA LEU A 40 -9.98 29.03 15.36
C LEU A 40 -9.94 27.78 14.47
N PHE A 41 -10.67 26.73 14.84
CA PHE A 41 -10.82 25.52 14.05
C PHE A 41 -11.38 25.84 12.66
N ASP A 42 -12.49 26.58 12.58
CA ASP A 42 -13.14 26.93 11.31
C ASP A 42 -12.26 27.85 10.45
N ALA A 43 -11.53 28.78 11.08
CA ALA A 43 -10.57 29.62 10.36
C ALA A 43 -9.45 28.78 9.73
N ILE A 44 -8.92 27.77 10.43
CA ILE A 44 -7.88 26.88 9.90
C ILE A 44 -8.47 25.95 8.82
N ASP A 45 -9.65 25.38 9.06
CA ASP A 45 -10.31 24.48 8.10
C ASP A 45 -10.68 25.19 6.79
N SER A 46 -10.97 26.49 6.83
CA SER A 46 -11.27 27.27 5.62
C SER A 46 -10.05 27.53 4.71
N GLN A 47 -8.82 27.37 5.23
CA GLN A 47 -7.61 27.64 4.44
C GLN A 47 -7.34 26.51 3.44
N LYS A 48 -6.96 26.84 2.20
CA LYS A 48 -6.44 25.86 1.23
C LYS A 48 -4.99 25.46 1.54
N HIS A 49 -4.17 26.44 1.91
CA HIS A 49 -2.81 26.25 2.39
C HIS A 49 -2.64 26.97 3.72
N TYR A 50 -1.90 26.35 4.65
CA TYR A 50 -1.70 26.93 5.96
C TYR A 50 -1.00 28.29 5.89
N ASN A 51 -1.63 29.32 6.46
CA ASN A 51 -1.07 30.65 6.58
C ASN A 51 -1.34 31.22 7.97
N GLU A 52 -0.29 31.34 8.79
CA GLU A 52 -0.39 31.83 10.16
C GLU A 52 -0.68 33.35 10.23
N ASN A 53 -0.14 34.12 9.28
CA ASN A 53 -0.30 35.58 9.26
C ASN A 53 -1.77 35.98 9.02
N THR A 54 -2.51 35.21 8.21
CA THR A 54 -3.95 35.47 8.00
C THR A 54 -4.76 35.17 9.26
N LEU A 55 -4.37 34.17 10.06
CA LEU A 55 -4.99 33.88 11.36
C LEU A 55 -4.74 35.03 12.36
N LEU A 56 -3.49 35.50 12.46
CA LEU A 56 -3.13 36.62 13.35
C LEU A 56 -3.87 37.90 12.98
N LYS A 57 -4.01 38.20 11.67
CA LYS A 57 -4.80 39.35 11.20
C LYS A 57 -6.28 39.20 11.56
N LYS A 58 -6.88 38.03 11.28
CA LYS A 58 -8.30 37.74 11.54
C LYS A 58 -8.66 37.83 13.02
N PHE A 59 -7.75 37.44 13.91
CA PHE A 59 -7.99 37.38 15.36
C PHE A 59 -7.25 38.46 16.17
N SER A 60 -6.78 39.53 15.52
CA SER A 60 -5.96 40.60 16.14
C SER A 60 -6.57 41.23 17.41
N GLY A 61 -7.90 41.23 17.57
CA GLY A 61 -8.59 41.71 18.78
C GLY A 61 -8.84 40.66 19.87
N LYS A 62 -8.52 39.38 19.65
CA LYS A 62 -8.80 38.30 20.60
C LYS A 62 -7.58 37.96 21.45
N LYS A 63 -7.78 37.85 22.77
CA LYS A 63 -6.70 37.56 23.75
C LYS A 63 -5.88 36.31 23.41
N PHE A 64 -6.49 35.29 22.81
CA PHE A 64 -5.77 34.06 22.44
C PHE A 64 -4.83 34.24 21.24
N ALA A 65 -5.06 35.22 20.36
CA ALA A 65 -4.22 35.45 19.19
C ALA A 65 -2.80 35.90 19.58
N ASN A 66 -2.68 36.64 20.68
CA ASN A 66 -1.39 37.01 21.28
C ASN A 66 -0.57 35.80 21.75
N ARG A 67 -1.22 34.65 21.93
CA ARG A 67 -0.60 33.36 22.29
C ARG A 67 -1.04 32.26 21.32
N LEU A 68 -1.08 32.58 20.03
CA LEU A 68 -1.53 31.65 18.99
C LEU A 68 -0.85 30.27 19.05
N PRO A 69 0.47 30.13 19.32
CA PRO A 69 1.08 28.81 19.50
C PRO A 69 0.42 27.98 20.60
N VAL A 70 0.12 28.60 21.76
CA VAL A 70 -0.54 27.93 22.89
C VAL A 70 -1.98 27.58 22.55
N ALA A 71 -2.71 28.50 21.90
CA ALA A 71 -4.07 28.25 21.45
C ALA A 71 -4.15 27.09 20.43
N LYS A 72 -3.17 27.00 19.51
CA LYS A 72 -3.04 25.87 18.58
C LYS A 72 -2.75 24.56 19.29
N SER A 73 -1.82 24.54 20.26
CA SER A 73 -1.55 23.34 21.06
C SER A 73 -2.77 22.88 21.85
N TYR A 74 -3.50 23.81 22.47
CA TYR A 74 -4.73 23.46 23.17
C TYR A 74 -5.82 22.95 22.22
N LEU A 75 -6.02 23.60 21.07
CA LEU A 75 -6.98 23.15 20.05
C LEU A 75 -6.63 21.75 19.55
N TYR A 76 -5.36 21.47 19.32
CA TYR A 76 -4.87 20.14 18.96
C TYR A 76 -5.29 19.09 20.01
N GLU A 77 -4.98 19.34 21.29
CA GLU A 77 -5.36 18.44 22.40
C GLU A 77 -6.88 18.30 22.57
N LEU A 78 -7.63 19.38 22.33
CA LEU A 78 -9.09 19.36 22.42
C LEU A 78 -9.71 18.54 21.29
N ILE A 79 -9.17 18.65 20.07
CA ILE A 79 -9.57 17.79 18.94
C ILE A 79 -9.29 16.34 19.31
N LEU A 80 -8.09 15.99 19.77
CA LEU A 80 -7.76 14.61 20.16
C LEU A 80 -8.70 14.06 21.25
N ARG A 81 -8.99 14.86 22.29
CA ARG A 81 -9.97 14.46 23.33
C ARG A 81 -11.36 14.23 22.76
N SER A 82 -11.84 15.11 21.90
CA SER A 82 -13.14 14.92 21.25
C SER A 82 -13.17 13.68 20.38
N MET A 83 -12.09 13.40 19.64
CA MET A 83 -11.98 12.23 18.76
C MET A 83 -11.92 10.94 19.58
N ASN A 84 -11.24 10.94 20.73
CA ASN A 84 -11.27 9.82 21.65
C ASN A 84 -12.69 9.50 22.13
N VAL A 85 -13.52 10.51 22.40
CA VAL A 85 -14.92 10.30 22.80
C VAL A 85 -15.78 9.87 21.61
N TYR A 86 -15.57 10.46 20.43
CA TYR A 86 -16.28 10.07 19.21
C TYR A 86 -16.05 8.60 18.85
N HIS A 87 -14.79 8.16 18.94
CA HIS A 87 -14.37 6.81 18.62
C HIS A 87 -14.48 5.85 19.80
N ALA A 88 -14.86 6.32 20.99
CA ALA A 88 -14.92 5.51 22.21
C ALA A 88 -15.84 4.31 22.09
N GLN A 89 -16.96 4.46 21.36
CA GLN A 89 -17.95 3.40 21.18
C GLN A 89 -17.65 2.50 19.98
N ASN A 90 -16.70 2.88 19.12
CA ASN A 90 -16.50 2.26 17.81
C ASN A 90 -15.34 1.25 17.75
N SER A 91 -14.53 1.15 18.81
CA SER A 91 -13.42 0.18 18.84
C SER A 91 -13.39 -0.63 20.13
N VAL A 92 -13.04 -1.91 20.00
CA VAL A 92 -12.85 -2.83 21.12
C VAL A 92 -11.79 -2.30 22.08
N ASP A 93 -10.70 -1.71 21.57
CA ASP A 93 -9.64 -1.14 22.39
C ASP A 93 -10.14 0.03 23.25
N ALA A 94 -11.07 0.84 22.75
CA ALA A 94 -11.66 1.91 23.54
C ALA A 94 -12.59 1.37 24.64
N GLN A 95 -13.41 0.37 24.31
CA GLN A 95 -14.25 -0.31 25.30
C GLN A 95 -13.41 -0.96 26.41
N LEU A 96 -12.30 -1.61 26.04
CA LEU A 96 -11.36 -2.21 27.00
C LEU A 96 -10.70 -1.13 27.88
N ARG A 97 -10.29 0.01 27.32
CA ARG A 97 -9.74 1.12 28.11
C ARG A 97 -10.75 1.70 29.09
N GLU A 98 -12.01 1.87 28.69
CA GLU A 98 -13.09 2.35 29.56
C GLU A 98 -13.36 1.36 30.71
N LEU A 99 -13.43 0.07 30.40
CA LEU A 99 -13.56 -0.98 31.41
C LEU A 99 -12.38 -0.97 32.38
N MET A 100 -11.15 -0.89 31.89
CA MET A 100 -9.94 -0.80 32.73
C MET A 100 -9.95 0.43 33.63
N GLY A 101 -10.32 1.61 33.11
CA GLY A 101 -10.45 2.81 33.93
C GLY A 101 -11.51 2.67 35.02
N SER A 102 -12.62 2.00 34.72
CA SER A 102 -13.69 1.71 35.69
C SER A 102 -13.24 0.70 36.75
N ILE A 103 -12.49 -0.34 36.36
CA ILE A 103 -11.88 -1.32 37.27
C ILE A 103 -10.93 -0.62 38.24
N ASP A 104 -10.02 0.20 37.72
CA ASP A 104 -9.03 0.94 38.53
C ASP A 104 -9.71 1.92 39.50
N PHE A 105 -10.78 2.59 39.05
CA PHE A 105 -11.57 3.48 39.92
C PHE A 105 -12.25 2.72 41.07
N LEU A 106 -12.93 1.60 40.78
CA LEU A 106 -13.62 0.80 41.80
C LEU A 106 -12.62 0.15 42.78
N TYR A 107 -11.48 -0.32 42.26
CA TYR A 107 -10.38 -0.83 43.07
C TYR A 107 -9.88 0.23 44.05
N GLY A 108 -9.60 1.46 43.58
CA GLY A 108 -9.18 2.57 44.44
C GLY A 108 -10.23 3.01 45.47
N LYS A 109 -11.50 2.63 45.30
CA LYS A 109 -12.58 2.85 46.27
C LYS A 109 -12.82 1.65 47.20
N GLY A 110 -12.08 0.55 47.04
CA GLY A 110 -12.27 -0.68 47.81
C GLY A 110 -13.53 -1.48 47.43
N ILE A 111 -14.14 -1.19 46.28
CA ILE A 111 -15.39 -1.82 45.82
C ILE A 111 -15.06 -3.05 44.94
N TYR A 112 -14.44 -4.05 45.56
CA TYR A 112 -13.78 -5.15 44.84
C TYR A 112 -14.73 -6.10 44.09
N GLU A 113 -15.87 -6.46 44.67
CA GLU A 113 -16.83 -7.36 44.00
C GLU A 113 -17.39 -6.77 42.69
N GLN A 114 -17.61 -5.45 42.66
CA GLN A 114 -18.05 -4.76 41.44
C GLN A 114 -16.90 -4.68 40.42
N ALA A 115 -15.68 -4.45 40.89
CA ALA A 115 -14.49 -4.47 40.04
C ALA A 115 -14.31 -5.85 39.37
N LEU A 116 -14.48 -6.96 40.10
CA LEU A 116 -14.37 -8.32 39.56
C LEU A 116 -15.41 -8.62 38.46
N LYS A 117 -16.63 -8.09 38.57
CA LYS A 117 -17.64 -8.20 37.50
C LYS A 117 -17.17 -7.52 36.22
N LEU A 118 -16.55 -6.35 36.33
CA LEU A 118 -15.98 -5.64 35.18
C LEU A 118 -14.74 -6.34 34.62
N VAL A 119 -13.89 -6.91 35.48
CA VAL A 119 -12.75 -7.76 35.07
C VAL A 119 -13.22 -8.93 34.22
N ALA A 120 -14.26 -9.65 34.64
CA ALA A 120 -14.79 -10.78 33.88
C ALA A 120 -15.30 -10.33 32.49
N LYS A 121 -16.00 -9.20 32.42
CA LYS A 121 -16.46 -8.60 31.15
C LYS A 121 -15.29 -8.19 30.26
N ALA A 122 -14.31 -7.49 30.81
CA ALA A 122 -13.12 -7.03 30.08
C ALA A 122 -12.29 -8.21 29.56
N ARG A 123 -12.10 -9.26 30.39
CA ARG A 123 -11.37 -10.46 30.02
C ARG A 123 -12.04 -11.19 28.87
N LYS A 124 -13.36 -11.38 28.94
CA LYS A 124 -14.14 -11.99 27.84
C LYS A 124 -13.94 -11.22 26.53
N LEU A 125 -14.14 -9.90 26.58
CA LEU A 125 -13.99 -9.04 25.40
C LEU A 125 -12.56 -9.06 24.85
N ALA A 126 -11.54 -9.03 25.71
CA ALA A 126 -10.15 -9.08 25.29
C ALA A 126 -9.77 -10.41 24.64
N LEU A 127 -10.24 -11.54 25.18
CA LEU A 127 -9.96 -12.87 24.63
C LEU A 127 -10.71 -13.12 23.30
N GLU A 128 -11.98 -12.72 23.19
CA GLU A 128 -12.77 -12.85 21.96
C GLU A 128 -12.13 -12.12 20.77
N HIS A 129 -11.52 -10.96 21.04
CA HIS A 129 -10.83 -10.13 20.05
C HIS A 129 -9.30 -10.27 20.07
N GLU A 130 -8.77 -11.31 20.73
CA GLU A 130 -7.35 -11.66 20.78
C GLU A 130 -6.39 -10.52 21.21
N LYS A 131 -6.87 -9.62 22.07
CA LYS A 131 -6.09 -8.53 22.68
C LYS A 131 -5.22 -9.04 23.82
N THR A 132 -4.24 -9.88 23.47
CA THR A 132 -3.40 -10.67 24.39
C THR A 132 -2.73 -9.82 25.47
N GLU A 133 -2.14 -8.68 25.11
CA GLU A 133 -1.46 -7.77 26.03
C GLU A 133 -2.45 -7.14 27.02
N THR A 134 -3.63 -6.76 26.52
CA THR A 134 -4.68 -6.18 27.36
C THR A 134 -5.27 -7.24 28.29
N ALA A 135 -5.43 -8.48 27.80
CA ALA A 135 -5.85 -9.61 28.62
C ALA A 135 -4.87 -9.85 29.77
N LEU A 136 -3.55 -9.78 29.53
CA LEU A 136 -2.53 -9.87 30.58
C LEU A 136 -2.66 -8.77 31.63
N LEU A 137 -2.90 -7.51 31.21
CA LEU A 137 -3.14 -6.39 32.14
C LEU A 137 -4.42 -6.61 32.98
N ILE A 138 -5.48 -7.12 32.36
CA ILE A 138 -6.74 -7.45 33.06
C ILE A 138 -6.51 -8.55 34.10
N LEU A 139 -5.79 -9.62 33.75
CA LEU A 139 -5.43 -10.69 34.69
C LEU A 139 -4.55 -10.19 35.84
N GLN A 140 -3.67 -9.23 35.57
CA GLN A 140 -2.87 -8.60 36.62
C GLN A 140 -3.75 -7.81 37.60
N ARG A 141 -4.76 -7.07 37.11
CA ARG A 141 -5.75 -6.41 37.99
C ARG A 141 -6.58 -7.39 38.80
N GLU A 142 -6.99 -8.50 38.19
CA GLU A 142 -7.71 -9.57 38.88
C GLU A 142 -6.92 -10.10 40.08
N LYS A 143 -5.62 -10.38 39.89
CA LYS A 143 -4.71 -10.80 40.97
C LYS A 143 -4.60 -9.76 42.08
N GLN A 144 -4.45 -8.47 41.72
CA GLN A 144 -4.37 -7.38 42.70
C GLN A 144 -5.66 -7.23 43.52
N ILE A 145 -6.82 -7.47 42.90
CA ILE A 145 -8.10 -7.48 43.62
C ILE A 145 -8.16 -8.67 44.60
N PHE A 146 -7.76 -9.87 44.16
CA PHE A 146 -7.71 -11.04 45.05
C PHE A 146 -6.76 -10.84 46.22
N GLU A 147 -5.57 -10.28 45.99
CA GLU A 147 -4.62 -9.91 47.06
C GLU A 147 -5.25 -8.91 48.05
N ALA A 148 -5.92 -7.88 47.56
CA ALA A 148 -6.59 -6.88 48.40
C ALA A 148 -7.76 -7.47 49.21
N MET A 149 -8.39 -8.53 48.70
CA MET A 149 -9.42 -9.31 49.38
C MET A 149 -8.84 -10.45 50.23
N THR A 150 -7.51 -10.55 50.39
CA THR A 150 -6.83 -11.65 51.09
C THR A 150 -7.24 -13.03 50.56
N PHE A 151 -7.48 -13.13 49.25
CA PHE A 151 -7.95 -14.31 48.53
C PHE A 151 -9.31 -14.84 49.00
N ALA A 152 -10.13 -14.01 49.66
CA ALA A 152 -11.46 -14.40 50.08
C ALA A 152 -12.32 -14.87 48.90
N GLY A 153 -12.93 -16.05 49.03
CA GLY A 153 -13.78 -16.65 47.99
C GLY A 153 -13.01 -17.24 46.81
N GLN A 154 -11.69 -17.46 46.92
CA GLN A 154 -10.88 -18.17 45.92
C GLN A 154 -10.32 -19.47 46.47
N SER A 155 -10.31 -20.51 45.65
CA SER A 155 -9.70 -21.81 45.94
C SER A 155 -8.32 -21.94 45.28
N GLU A 156 -7.46 -22.79 45.82
CA GLU A 156 -6.14 -23.06 45.25
C GLU A 156 -6.20 -23.52 43.77
N PRO A 157 -7.15 -24.39 43.34
CA PRO A 157 -7.32 -24.72 41.93
C PRO A 157 -7.66 -23.53 41.02
N GLU A 158 -8.48 -22.58 41.49
CA GLU A 158 -8.80 -21.36 40.73
C GLU A 158 -7.57 -20.46 40.56
N LEU A 159 -6.76 -20.33 41.62
CA LEU A 159 -5.49 -19.60 41.55
C LEU A 159 -4.49 -20.26 40.59
N ALA A 160 -4.41 -21.60 40.60
CA ALA A 160 -3.59 -22.36 39.68
C ALA A 160 -4.06 -22.19 38.22
N GLN A 161 -5.38 -22.19 37.99
CA GLN A 161 -5.96 -21.93 36.67
C GLN A 161 -5.61 -20.52 36.18
N LEU A 162 -5.73 -19.50 37.04
CA LEU A 162 -5.37 -18.12 36.72
C LEU A 162 -3.88 -17.98 36.37
N HIS A 163 -3.01 -18.68 37.11
CA HIS A 163 -1.58 -18.75 36.81
C HIS A 163 -1.32 -19.39 35.44
N GLN A 164 -1.96 -20.53 35.16
CA GLN A 164 -1.83 -21.24 33.89
C GLN A 164 -2.29 -20.39 32.70
N GLN A 165 -3.43 -19.71 32.81
CA GLN A 165 -3.93 -18.78 31.78
C GLN A 165 -2.93 -17.65 31.51
N THR A 166 -2.36 -17.07 32.58
CA THR A 166 -1.32 -16.03 32.43
C THR A 166 -0.11 -16.58 31.66
N ARG A 167 0.34 -17.78 32.00
CA ARG A 167 1.49 -18.42 31.35
C ARG A 167 1.22 -18.71 29.87
N GLN A 168 0.02 -19.15 29.52
CA GLN A 168 -0.38 -19.39 28.13
C GLN A 168 -0.35 -18.10 27.29
N LEU A 169 -0.92 -17.00 27.81
CA LEU A 169 -0.90 -15.71 27.12
C LEU A 169 0.53 -15.15 26.97
N LEU A 170 1.39 -15.32 27.99
CA LEU A 170 2.80 -14.94 27.89
C LEU A 170 3.55 -15.74 26.82
N GLN A 171 3.28 -17.05 26.71
CA GLN A 171 3.86 -17.89 25.67
C GLN A 171 3.38 -17.47 24.27
N GLN A 172 2.09 -17.17 24.11
CA GLN A 172 1.54 -16.66 22.87
C GLN A 172 2.21 -15.33 22.45
N LEU A 173 2.42 -14.41 23.39
CA LEU A 173 3.08 -13.14 23.13
C LEU A 173 4.56 -13.34 22.72
N LEU A 174 5.27 -14.26 23.38
CA LEU A 174 6.64 -14.61 23.01
C LEU A 174 6.72 -15.11 21.56
N ILE A 175 5.87 -16.08 21.20
CA ILE A 175 5.83 -16.64 19.84
C ILE A 175 5.48 -15.57 18.81
N THR A 176 4.52 -14.70 19.11
CA THR A 176 4.13 -13.58 18.24
C THR A 176 5.31 -12.64 18.00
N ASN A 177 6.06 -12.30 19.05
CA ASN A 177 7.25 -11.46 18.96
C ASN A 177 8.38 -12.13 18.15
N ASP A 178 8.55 -13.46 18.25
CA ASP A 178 9.51 -14.20 17.43
C ASP A 178 9.15 -14.13 15.94
N TYR A 179 7.86 -14.29 15.58
CA TYR A 179 7.39 -14.08 14.21
C TYR A 179 7.56 -12.63 13.75
N TRP A 180 7.32 -11.65 14.63
CA TRP A 180 7.54 -10.24 14.33
C TRP A 180 9.00 -9.98 13.98
N LEU A 181 9.95 -10.52 14.74
CA LEU A 181 11.37 -10.38 14.46
C LEU A 181 11.75 -11.00 13.10
N LEU A 182 11.21 -12.16 12.78
CA LEU A 182 11.41 -12.80 11.48
C LEU A 182 10.86 -11.93 10.34
N HIS A 183 9.63 -11.43 10.50
CA HIS A 183 9.02 -10.51 9.54
C HIS A 183 9.84 -9.23 9.35
N ALA A 184 10.29 -8.63 10.45
CA ALA A 184 11.09 -7.41 10.45
C ALA A 184 12.43 -7.61 9.73
N LYS A 185 13.10 -8.76 9.93
CA LYS A 185 14.35 -9.10 9.21
C LYS A 185 14.11 -9.15 7.70
N VAL A 186 13.04 -9.82 7.26
CA VAL A 186 12.65 -9.89 5.85
C VAL A 186 12.40 -8.49 5.29
N GLN A 187 11.61 -7.67 5.98
CA GLN A 187 11.27 -6.31 5.52
C GLN A 187 12.49 -5.38 5.50
N TYR A 188 13.40 -5.51 6.45
CA TYR A 188 14.66 -4.77 6.49
C TYR A 188 15.50 -5.05 5.24
N HIS A 189 15.62 -6.33 4.85
CA HIS A 189 16.34 -6.71 3.63
C HIS A 189 15.72 -6.11 2.37
N ILE A 190 14.39 -6.08 2.26
CA ILE A 190 13.67 -5.46 1.13
C ILE A 190 13.91 -3.96 1.06
N THR A 191 13.81 -3.28 2.20
CA THR A 191 13.79 -1.81 2.24
C THR A 191 15.16 -1.19 1.98
N GLN A 192 16.24 -1.81 2.49
CA GLN A 192 17.59 -1.25 2.39
C GLN A 192 18.23 -1.45 1.01
N GLN A 193 17.80 -2.45 0.24
CA GLN A 193 18.52 -2.87 -0.98
C GLN A 193 17.65 -2.87 -2.24
N GLY A 194 16.33 -2.66 -2.11
CA GLY A 194 15.38 -2.71 -3.21
C GLY A 194 15.11 -4.13 -3.71
N ILE A 195 14.15 -4.27 -4.63
CA ILE A 195 13.69 -5.57 -5.16
C ILE A 195 14.76 -6.22 -6.09
N SER A 196 15.81 -5.49 -6.44
CA SER A 196 16.96 -6.00 -7.19
C SER A 196 17.91 -6.77 -6.28
N ALA A 197 17.42 -7.87 -5.70
CA ALA A 197 18.20 -8.75 -4.83
C ALA A 197 19.48 -9.20 -5.55
N ASN A 198 20.63 -8.84 -4.99
CA ASN A 198 21.90 -9.46 -5.36
C ASN A 198 21.92 -10.91 -4.83
N ARG A 199 22.85 -11.74 -5.31
CA ARG A 199 22.93 -13.16 -4.92
C ARG A 199 23.06 -13.34 -3.39
N ASN A 200 23.74 -12.42 -2.71
CA ASN A 200 23.95 -12.47 -1.26
C ASN A 200 22.66 -12.22 -0.46
N ASP A 201 21.67 -11.51 -1.01
CA ASP A 201 20.39 -11.29 -0.33
C ASP A 201 19.50 -12.52 -0.39
N LEU A 202 19.51 -13.24 -1.51
CA LEU A 202 18.79 -14.51 -1.65
C LEU A 202 19.30 -15.56 -0.64
N ASP A 203 20.61 -15.59 -0.40
CA ASP A 203 21.20 -16.51 0.59
C ASP A 203 20.73 -16.18 2.02
N LYS A 204 20.61 -14.90 2.38
CA LYS A 204 20.08 -14.48 3.70
C LYS A 204 18.61 -14.84 3.87
N ILE A 205 17.80 -14.67 2.82
CA ILE A 205 16.38 -15.08 2.84
C ILE A 205 16.26 -16.61 2.94
N ALA A 206 17.07 -17.35 2.20
CA ALA A 206 17.13 -18.81 2.29
C ALA A 206 17.53 -19.27 3.70
N GLN A 207 18.48 -18.58 4.35
CA GLN A 207 18.86 -18.86 5.73
C GLN A 207 17.73 -18.56 6.71
N LEU A 208 16.96 -17.49 6.53
CA LEU A 208 15.79 -17.19 7.37
C LEU A 208 14.73 -18.29 7.27
N LEU A 209 14.51 -18.84 6.07
CA LEU A 209 13.57 -19.96 5.85
C LEU A 209 14.00 -21.25 6.55
N GLN A 210 15.23 -21.38 7.05
CA GLN A 210 15.66 -22.53 7.86
C GLN A 210 15.23 -22.40 9.34
N ASN A 211 14.62 -21.28 9.74
CA ASN A 211 14.11 -21.13 11.09
C ASN A 211 12.98 -22.15 11.36
N PRO A 212 12.96 -22.85 12.51
CA PRO A 212 11.92 -23.83 12.85
C PRO A 212 10.48 -23.29 12.76
N LEU A 213 10.27 -22.01 13.10
CA LEU A 213 8.94 -21.38 13.05
C LEU A 213 8.42 -21.17 11.62
N LEU A 214 9.31 -21.17 10.62
CA LEU A 214 8.98 -20.97 9.21
C LEU A 214 8.90 -22.28 8.42
N GLN A 215 9.11 -23.43 9.06
CA GLN A 215 9.02 -24.71 8.36
C GLN A 215 7.57 -25.02 7.93
N PRO A 216 7.36 -25.65 6.76
CA PRO A 216 6.04 -26.06 6.30
C PRO A 216 5.31 -26.99 7.28
N GLU A 217 6.05 -27.85 7.97
CA GLU A 217 5.52 -28.85 8.92
C GLU A 217 5.09 -28.23 10.26
N GLN A 218 5.52 -26.99 10.53
CA GLN A 218 5.16 -26.32 11.77
C GLN A 218 3.64 -26.07 11.81
N PRO A 219 2.91 -26.52 12.85
CA PRO A 219 1.48 -26.27 12.94
C PRO A 219 1.19 -24.77 13.05
N PRO A 220 -0.03 -24.32 12.73
CA PRO A 220 -0.45 -22.94 12.98
C PRO A 220 -0.16 -22.54 14.43
N ALA A 221 0.32 -21.32 14.62
CA ALA A 221 0.59 -20.79 15.95
C ALA A 221 -0.71 -20.58 16.72
N ALA A 222 -0.64 -20.56 18.05
CA ALA A 222 -1.75 -20.08 18.86
C ALA A 222 -1.92 -18.57 18.65
N GLY A 223 -3.03 -18.16 18.04
CA GLY A 223 -3.39 -16.76 17.84
C GLY A 223 -3.30 -16.26 16.40
N TYR A 224 -4.16 -15.30 16.10
CA TYR A 224 -4.34 -14.66 14.81
C TYR A 224 -3.07 -13.92 14.35
N GLU A 225 -2.53 -13.04 15.20
CA GLU A 225 -1.39 -12.18 14.85
C GLU A 225 -0.13 -12.98 14.49
N ALA A 226 0.16 -14.04 15.23
CA ALA A 226 1.28 -14.92 14.95
C ALA A 226 1.15 -15.61 13.58
N ASN A 227 -0.05 -16.10 13.24
CA ASN A 227 -0.31 -16.71 11.93
C ASN A 227 -0.29 -15.67 10.79
N LEU A 228 -0.81 -14.47 11.04
CA LEU A 228 -0.75 -13.33 10.12
C LEU A 228 0.70 -13.02 9.75
N LEU A 229 1.55 -12.81 10.76
CA LEU A 229 2.98 -12.55 10.60
C LEU A 229 3.70 -13.70 9.90
N ARG A 230 3.40 -14.96 10.28
CA ARG A 230 3.98 -16.15 9.65
C ARG A 230 3.69 -16.19 8.16
N TYR A 231 2.41 -16.14 7.77
CA TYR A 231 2.01 -16.27 6.36
C TYR A 231 2.51 -15.09 5.52
N LYS A 232 2.46 -13.88 6.07
CA LYS A 232 3.03 -12.69 5.43
C LYS A 232 4.54 -12.84 5.19
N THR A 233 5.27 -13.35 6.19
CA THR A 233 6.73 -13.58 6.09
C THR A 233 7.06 -14.63 5.05
N LEU A 234 6.38 -15.78 5.09
CA LEU A 234 6.60 -16.87 4.13
C LEU A 234 6.28 -16.46 2.70
N ALA A 235 5.12 -15.85 2.46
CA ALA A 235 4.75 -15.35 1.14
C ALA A 235 5.80 -14.38 0.58
N THR A 236 6.33 -13.50 1.42
CA THR A 236 7.36 -12.52 1.04
C THR A 236 8.71 -13.17 0.74
N CYS A 237 9.15 -14.14 1.56
CA CYS A 237 10.38 -14.90 1.30
C CYS A 237 10.30 -15.64 -0.04
N TYR A 238 9.23 -16.38 -0.28
CA TYR A 238 9.05 -17.14 -1.52
C TYR A 238 8.90 -16.23 -2.75
N PHE A 239 8.28 -15.05 -2.59
CA PHE A 239 8.24 -14.03 -3.64
C PHE A 239 9.65 -13.58 -4.05
N MET A 240 10.50 -13.24 -3.08
CA MET A 240 11.88 -12.82 -3.35
C MET A 240 12.72 -13.91 -4.01
N MET A 241 12.53 -15.16 -3.60
CA MET A 241 13.17 -16.33 -4.21
C MET A 241 12.56 -16.74 -5.55
N ARG A 242 11.52 -16.03 -6.04
CA ARG A 242 10.75 -16.33 -7.25
C ARG A 242 10.13 -17.73 -7.26
N GLN A 243 9.83 -18.28 -6.09
CA GLN A 243 9.09 -19.53 -5.93
C GLN A 243 7.60 -19.23 -5.91
N LEU A 244 7.00 -19.15 -7.11
CA LEU A 244 5.62 -18.67 -7.30
C LEU A 244 4.58 -19.55 -6.61
N GLN A 245 4.74 -20.87 -6.65
CA GLN A 245 3.75 -21.81 -6.10
C GLN A 245 3.66 -21.71 -4.56
N PRO A 246 4.75 -21.83 -3.78
CA PRO A 246 4.69 -21.57 -2.33
C PRO A 246 4.25 -20.15 -1.98
N CYS A 247 4.65 -19.14 -2.77
CA CYS A 247 4.22 -17.76 -2.57
C CYS A 247 2.69 -17.62 -2.68
N TYR A 248 2.08 -18.25 -3.69
CA TYR A 248 0.63 -18.32 -3.85
C TYR A 248 -0.04 -19.02 -2.65
N GLU A 249 0.48 -20.17 -2.22
CA GLU A 249 -0.10 -20.96 -1.12
C GLU A 249 -0.19 -20.15 0.18
N TYR A 250 0.90 -19.47 0.56
CA TYR A 250 0.91 -18.64 1.77
C TYR A 250 0.16 -17.33 1.61
N SER A 251 0.12 -16.74 0.41
CA SER A 251 -0.73 -15.58 0.13
C SER A 251 -2.21 -15.92 0.28
N LYS A 252 -2.61 -17.12 -0.19
CA LYS A 252 -3.99 -17.62 -0.06
C LYS A 252 -4.33 -17.92 1.40
N LYS A 253 -3.45 -18.60 2.14
CA LYS A 253 -3.63 -18.83 3.59
C LYS A 253 -3.80 -17.52 4.37
N LEU A 254 -3.01 -16.49 4.02
CA LEU A 254 -3.14 -15.16 4.62
C LEU A 254 -4.52 -14.54 4.35
N VAL A 255 -4.98 -14.54 3.10
CA VAL A 255 -6.30 -14.01 2.73
C VAL A 255 -7.42 -14.78 3.44
N LEU A 256 -7.36 -16.11 3.47
CA LEU A 256 -8.36 -16.93 4.18
C LEU A 256 -8.38 -16.65 5.68
N LEU A 257 -7.22 -16.52 6.34
CA LEU A 257 -7.13 -16.15 7.75
C LEU A 257 -7.83 -14.82 8.05
N LEU A 258 -7.66 -13.82 7.19
CA LEU A 258 -8.32 -12.51 7.30
C LEU A 258 -9.84 -12.63 7.10
N GLU A 259 -10.29 -13.53 6.22
CA GLU A 259 -11.71 -13.73 5.91
C GLU A 259 -12.47 -14.58 6.93
N GLU A 260 -11.78 -15.50 7.61
CA GLU A 260 -12.34 -16.33 8.69
C GLU A 260 -12.58 -15.52 9.98
N ARG A 261 -11.88 -14.39 10.14
CA ARG A 261 -11.93 -13.51 11.33
C ARG A 261 -12.22 -12.06 10.94
N PRO A 262 -13.38 -11.76 10.32
CA PRO A 262 -13.69 -10.43 9.80
C PRO A 262 -13.71 -9.36 10.90
N GLU A 263 -14.04 -9.73 12.14
CA GLU A 263 -14.00 -8.86 13.32
C GLU A 263 -12.60 -8.36 13.66
N LEU A 264 -11.55 -9.15 13.37
CA LEU A 264 -10.15 -8.76 13.55
C LEU A 264 -9.66 -8.00 12.32
N ALA A 265 -9.96 -8.50 11.11
CA ALA A 265 -9.56 -7.89 9.86
C ALA A 265 -10.12 -6.46 9.66
N ALA A 266 -11.30 -6.17 10.22
CA ALA A 266 -11.90 -4.84 10.18
C ALA A 266 -11.05 -3.76 10.86
N SER A 267 -10.18 -4.15 11.81
CA SER A 267 -9.25 -3.21 12.46
C SER A 267 -8.02 -2.88 11.61
N GLU A 268 -7.73 -3.70 10.60
CA GLU A 268 -6.57 -3.55 9.70
C GLU A 268 -6.94 -3.67 8.20
N PRO A 269 -7.81 -2.79 7.68
CA PRO A 269 -8.30 -2.88 6.30
C PRO A 269 -7.17 -2.84 5.25
N LEU A 270 -6.10 -2.10 5.53
CA LEU A 270 -4.92 -2.04 4.65
C LEU A 270 -4.17 -3.37 4.58
N THR A 271 -4.08 -4.12 5.69
CA THR A 271 -3.47 -5.45 5.71
C THR A 271 -4.25 -6.38 4.78
N TYR A 272 -5.58 -6.33 4.83
CA TYR A 272 -6.43 -7.15 3.98
C TYR A 272 -6.29 -6.83 2.50
N ILE A 273 -6.31 -5.54 2.13
CA ILE A 273 -6.12 -5.11 0.74
C ILE A 273 -4.75 -5.53 0.21
N ASN A 274 -3.70 -5.39 1.02
CA ASN A 274 -2.36 -5.82 0.64
C ASN A 274 -2.25 -7.34 0.46
N ALA A 275 -2.93 -8.12 1.30
CA ALA A 275 -3.00 -9.58 1.16
C ALA A 275 -3.68 -9.98 -0.16
N ILE A 276 -4.82 -9.36 -0.50
CA ILE A 276 -5.50 -9.58 -1.79
C ILE A 276 -4.61 -9.16 -2.95
N ASN A 277 -3.97 -7.98 -2.88
CA ASN A 277 -3.06 -7.48 -3.91
C ASN A 277 -1.92 -8.46 -4.20
N ASN A 278 -1.30 -9.03 -3.16
CA ASN A 278 -0.26 -10.04 -3.29
C ASN A 278 -0.80 -11.34 -3.90
N LEU A 279 -1.96 -11.81 -3.45
CA LEU A 279 -2.61 -12.98 -4.02
C LEU A 279 -2.93 -12.79 -5.51
N LEU A 280 -3.43 -11.63 -5.91
CA LEU A 280 -3.72 -11.29 -7.31
C LEU A 280 -2.45 -11.30 -8.19
N ASN A 281 -1.31 -10.82 -7.67
CA ASN A 281 -0.04 -10.92 -8.39
C ASN A 281 0.37 -12.39 -8.63
N THR A 282 0.22 -13.25 -7.61
CA THR A 282 0.59 -14.67 -7.73
C THR A 282 -0.38 -15.48 -8.60
N THR A 283 -1.69 -15.19 -8.52
CA THR A 283 -2.71 -15.85 -9.36
C THR A 283 -2.54 -15.48 -10.83
N ALA A 284 -2.19 -14.22 -11.13
CA ALA A 284 -1.83 -13.80 -12.49
C ALA A 284 -0.60 -14.55 -13.01
N ALA A 285 0.46 -14.68 -12.20
CA ALA A 285 1.68 -15.37 -12.59
C ALA A 285 1.51 -16.89 -12.78
N LEU A 286 0.52 -17.49 -12.13
CA LEU A 286 0.19 -18.92 -12.20
C LEU A 286 -1.03 -19.23 -13.10
N TYR A 287 -1.52 -18.26 -13.87
CA TYR A 287 -2.66 -18.42 -14.78
C TYR A 287 -3.95 -18.94 -14.10
N LYS A 288 -4.19 -18.52 -12.84
CA LYS A 288 -5.40 -18.87 -12.06
C LYS A 288 -6.53 -17.88 -12.36
N HIS A 289 -7.10 -17.96 -13.56
CA HIS A 289 -8.04 -16.96 -14.10
C HIS A 289 -9.30 -16.76 -13.24
N GLU A 290 -10.01 -17.84 -12.87
CA GLU A 290 -11.27 -17.74 -12.10
C GLU A 290 -11.05 -17.09 -10.73
N GLU A 291 -10.03 -17.53 -10.00
CA GLU A 291 -9.68 -16.99 -8.68
C GLU A 291 -9.25 -15.53 -8.77
N ARG A 292 -8.52 -15.15 -9.83
CA ARG A 292 -8.12 -13.77 -10.09
C ARG A 292 -9.35 -12.86 -10.28
N GLU A 293 -10.31 -13.28 -11.10
CA GLU A 293 -11.56 -12.53 -11.31
C GLU A 293 -12.37 -12.39 -10.02
N GLN A 294 -12.47 -13.47 -9.23
CA GLN A 294 -13.17 -13.45 -7.94
C GLN A 294 -12.60 -12.39 -6.99
N TYR A 295 -11.28 -12.38 -6.77
CA TYR A 295 -10.65 -11.42 -5.86
C TYR A 295 -10.58 -10.00 -6.43
N LEU A 296 -10.51 -9.84 -7.75
CA LEU A 296 -10.62 -8.53 -8.38
C LEU A 296 -12.02 -7.93 -8.20
N HIS A 297 -13.07 -8.75 -8.37
CA HIS A 297 -14.44 -8.34 -8.07
C HIS A 297 -14.62 -7.99 -6.59
N LYS A 298 -13.94 -8.70 -5.69
CA LYS A 298 -13.95 -8.38 -4.25
C LYS A 298 -13.37 -7.00 -3.95
N LEU A 299 -12.23 -6.64 -4.55
CA LEU A 299 -11.67 -5.28 -4.43
C LEU A 299 -12.66 -4.22 -4.95
N TYR A 300 -13.33 -4.51 -6.07
CA TYR A 300 -14.36 -3.61 -6.61
C TYR A 300 -15.52 -3.40 -5.62
N GLN A 301 -16.06 -4.47 -5.04
CA GLN A 301 -17.14 -4.40 -4.06
C GLN A 301 -16.73 -3.58 -2.83
N MET A 302 -15.52 -3.81 -2.30
CA MET A 302 -14.97 -3.05 -1.17
C MET A 302 -14.82 -1.55 -1.49
N MET A 303 -14.47 -1.21 -2.74
CA MET A 303 -14.33 0.18 -3.18
C MET A 303 -15.68 0.89 -3.30
N GLN A 304 -16.75 0.17 -3.67
CA GLN A 304 -18.10 0.70 -3.88
C GLN A 304 -19.02 0.59 -2.64
N ASP A 305 -18.52 0.12 -1.50
CA ASP A 305 -19.33 -0.05 -0.29
C ASP A 305 -19.69 1.32 0.34
N GLU A 306 -20.89 1.81 0.00
CA GLU A 306 -21.44 3.05 0.56
C GLU A 306 -21.91 2.89 2.02
N GLN A 307 -22.20 1.66 2.47
CA GLN A 307 -22.69 1.41 3.84
C GLN A 307 -21.55 1.49 4.87
N LYS A 308 -20.32 1.19 4.45
CA LYS A 308 -19.12 1.31 5.27
C LYS A 308 -18.07 2.17 4.54
N PRO A 309 -18.24 3.51 4.52
CA PRO A 309 -17.32 4.38 3.81
C PRO A 309 -15.92 4.25 4.42
N ALA A 310 -15.00 3.70 3.65
CA ALA A 310 -13.64 3.51 4.09
C ALA A 310 -12.90 4.85 4.25
N SER A 311 -11.86 4.87 5.08
CA SER A 311 -11.01 6.04 5.22
C SER A 311 -10.34 6.39 3.88
N GLU A 312 -9.89 7.63 3.73
CA GLU A 312 -9.31 8.11 2.47
C GLU A 312 -8.07 7.29 2.05
N ALA A 313 -7.24 6.89 3.02
CA ALA A 313 -6.09 6.02 2.80
C ALA A 313 -6.49 4.61 2.32
N VAL A 314 -7.58 4.05 2.86
CA VAL A 314 -8.10 2.74 2.43
C VAL A 314 -8.69 2.83 1.02
N GLN A 315 -9.43 3.89 0.72
CA GLN A 315 -9.97 4.17 -0.61
C GLN A 315 -8.86 4.32 -1.66
N LEU A 316 -7.79 5.05 -1.35
CA LEU A 316 -6.62 5.14 -2.22
C LEU A 316 -5.98 3.77 -2.47
N LYS A 317 -5.80 2.95 -1.41
CA LYS A 317 -5.20 1.62 -1.58
C LYS A 317 -6.06 0.67 -2.41
N LEU A 318 -7.39 0.71 -2.23
CA LEU A 318 -8.34 -0.02 -3.06
C LEU A 318 -8.26 0.41 -4.52
N PHE A 319 -8.23 1.73 -4.76
CA PHE A 319 -8.09 2.30 -6.10
C PHE A 319 -6.79 1.81 -6.78
N GLU A 320 -5.64 1.93 -6.12
CA GLU A 320 -4.36 1.46 -6.66
C GLU A 320 -4.39 -0.02 -7.01
N ALA A 321 -4.83 -0.87 -6.06
CA ALA A 321 -4.84 -2.31 -6.25
C ALA A 321 -5.82 -2.73 -7.37
N TYR A 322 -7.04 -2.20 -7.35
CA TYR A 322 -8.07 -2.55 -8.34
C TYR A 322 -7.66 -2.16 -9.76
N TYR A 323 -7.29 -0.89 -9.99
CA TYR A 323 -6.98 -0.42 -11.34
C TYR A 323 -5.70 -1.05 -11.90
N TYR A 324 -4.68 -1.26 -11.06
CA TYR A 324 -3.50 -2.01 -11.47
C TYR A 324 -3.86 -3.42 -11.96
N HIS A 325 -4.60 -4.19 -11.16
CA HIS A 325 -4.95 -5.57 -11.52
C HIS A 325 -5.95 -5.66 -12.67
N ARG A 326 -6.88 -4.71 -12.77
CA ARG A 326 -7.85 -4.63 -13.86
C ARG A 326 -7.18 -4.33 -15.20
N MET A 327 -6.26 -3.35 -15.24
CA MET A 327 -5.47 -3.10 -16.46
C MET A 327 -4.58 -4.30 -16.80
N ALA A 328 -3.91 -4.88 -15.82
CA ALA A 328 -3.10 -6.09 -16.02
C ALA A 328 -3.91 -7.26 -16.60
N LEU A 329 -5.20 -7.34 -16.27
CA LEU A 329 -6.10 -8.39 -16.76
C LEU A 329 -6.46 -8.17 -18.22
N HIS A 330 -6.80 -6.93 -18.60
CA HIS A 330 -7.02 -6.55 -20.01
C HIS A 330 -5.79 -6.81 -20.87
N ILE A 331 -4.60 -6.39 -20.41
CA ILE A 331 -3.33 -6.64 -21.10
C ILE A 331 -3.11 -8.15 -21.30
N SER A 332 -3.32 -8.97 -20.26
CA SER A 332 -3.11 -10.42 -20.37
C SER A 332 -4.05 -11.13 -21.36
N HIS A 333 -5.22 -10.56 -21.63
CA HIS A 333 -6.17 -11.09 -22.61
C HIS A 333 -6.06 -10.46 -24.00
N GLY A 334 -5.17 -9.45 -24.17
CA GLY A 334 -5.14 -8.63 -25.38
C GLY A 334 -6.39 -7.77 -25.59
N ASP A 335 -7.22 -7.59 -24.56
CA ASP A 335 -8.47 -6.84 -24.61
C ASP A 335 -8.24 -5.35 -24.31
N TYR A 336 -7.47 -4.71 -25.20
CA TYR A 336 -7.08 -3.30 -25.04
C TYR A 336 -8.24 -2.33 -25.23
N THR A 337 -9.18 -2.64 -26.14
CA THR A 337 -10.32 -1.79 -26.45
C THR A 337 -11.25 -1.61 -25.25
N ASN A 338 -11.65 -2.70 -24.57
CA ASN A 338 -12.45 -2.55 -23.34
C ASN A 338 -11.61 -1.99 -22.19
N GLY A 339 -10.28 -2.17 -22.24
CA GLY A 339 -9.35 -1.56 -21.31
C GLY A 339 -9.41 -0.03 -21.29
N ILE A 340 -9.80 0.64 -22.38
CA ILE A 340 -9.87 2.11 -22.44
C ILE A 340 -10.90 2.69 -21.46
N ALA A 341 -12.04 2.03 -21.25
CA ALA A 341 -13.01 2.46 -20.25
C ALA A 341 -12.42 2.45 -18.82
N CYS A 342 -11.43 1.58 -18.57
CA CYS A 342 -10.68 1.55 -17.31
C CYS A 342 -9.80 2.81 -17.16
N ILE A 343 -9.22 3.30 -18.26
CA ILE A 343 -8.34 4.48 -18.26
C ILE A 343 -9.08 5.76 -17.95
N ASP A 344 -10.28 5.95 -18.51
CA ASP A 344 -11.06 7.17 -18.25
C ASP A 344 -11.43 7.26 -16.76
N LYS A 345 -11.78 6.13 -16.14
CA LYS A 345 -12.04 6.06 -14.69
C LYS A 345 -10.78 6.19 -13.84
N LEU A 346 -9.65 5.68 -14.33
CA LEU A 346 -8.35 5.87 -13.70
C LEU A 346 -7.98 7.36 -13.63
N GLU A 347 -8.20 8.12 -14.71
CA GLU A 347 -7.91 9.56 -14.75
C GLU A 347 -8.71 10.33 -13.68
N GLU A 348 -10.01 10.06 -13.55
CA GLU A 348 -10.87 10.63 -12.49
C GLU A 348 -10.29 10.37 -11.10
N GLY A 349 -9.87 9.13 -10.83
CA GLY A 349 -9.29 8.75 -9.54
C GLY A 349 -7.92 9.36 -9.27
N LEU A 350 -7.06 9.47 -10.29
CA LEU A 350 -5.75 10.12 -10.15
C LEU A 350 -5.88 11.61 -9.86
N VAL A 351 -6.90 12.29 -10.39
CA VAL A 351 -7.23 13.67 -10.01
C VAL A 351 -7.70 13.74 -8.55
N ARG A 352 -8.57 12.81 -8.13
CA ARG A 352 -9.08 12.76 -6.75
C ARG A 352 -7.96 12.55 -5.72
N PHE A 353 -6.97 11.70 -6.02
CA PHE A 353 -5.92 11.31 -5.08
C PHE A 353 -4.56 11.97 -5.35
N ALA A 354 -4.52 13.04 -6.15
CA ALA A 354 -3.27 13.65 -6.62
C ALA A 354 -2.27 14.00 -5.48
N ASP A 355 -2.76 14.48 -4.34
CA ASP A 355 -1.92 14.88 -3.20
C ASP A 355 -1.49 13.72 -2.28
N GLN A 356 -2.03 12.51 -2.50
CA GLN A 356 -1.89 11.37 -1.58
C GLN A 356 -1.20 10.17 -2.21
N ILE A 357 -1.35 9.97 -3.52
CA ILE A 357 -0.73 8.85 -4.22
C ILE A 357 0.80 8.94 -4.15
N ASP A 358 1.44 7.82 -3.81
CA ASP A 358 2.89 7.77 -3.77
C ASP A 358 3.48 7.63 -5.18
N GLY A 359 4.79 7.90 -5.32
CA GLY A 359 5.45 7.81 -6.62
C GLY A 359 5.42 6.41 -7.23
N VAL A 360 5.45 5.35 -6.41
CA VAL A 360 5.46 3.97 -6.91
C VAL A 360 4.10 3.64 -7.54
N GLY A 361 3.00 3.96 -6.84
CA GLY A 361 1.63 3.83 -7.32
C GLY A 361 1.41 4.63 -8.60
N MET A 362 1.84 5.90 -8.63
CA MET A 362 1.72 6.76 -9.80
C MET A 362 2.47 6.20 -11.02
N VAL A 363 3.73 5.81 -10.86
CA VAL A 363 4.54 5.21 -11.95
C VAL A 363 3.89 3.94 -12.47
N MET A 364 3.46 3.04 -11.59
CA MET A 364 2.88 1.76 -11.99
C MET A 364 1.54 1.92 -12.71
N LEU A 365 0.63 2.75 -12.20
CA LEU A 365 -0.65 2.99 -12.84
C LEU A 365 -0.48 3.66 -14.21
N CYS A 366 0.38 4.69 -14.32
CA CYS A 366 0.66 5.34 -15.60
C CYS A 366 1.31 4.39 -16.61
N PHE A 367 2.22 3.52 -16.16
CA PHE A 367 2.88 2.55 -17.02
C PHE A 367 1.90 1.49 -17.58
N TYR A 368 0.97 1.00 -16.76
CA TYR A 368 -0.07 0.09 -17.23
C TYR A 368 -1.10 0.80 -18.13
N ALA A 369 -1.43 2.05 -17.84
CA ALA A 369 -2.28 2.87 -18.70
C ALA A 369 -1.66 3.09 -20.09
N PHE A 370 -0.32 3.27 -20.15
CA PHE A 370 0.42 3.29 -21.41
C PHE A 370 0.18 2.02 -22.22
N HIS A 371 0.33 0.84 -21.62
CA HIS A 371 0.14 -0.44 -22.35
C HIS A 371 -1.26 -0.59 -22.93
N ILE A 372 -2.29 -0.20 -22.17
CA ILE A 372 -3.67 -0.21 -22.66
C ILE A 372 -3.84 0.72 -23.86
N CYS A 373 -3.39 1.99 -23.73
CA CYS A 373 -3.50 2.96 -24.81
C CYS A 373 -2.72 2.54 -26.05
N PHE A 374 -1.48 2.06 -25.88
CA PHE A 374 -0.63 1.61 -26.98
C PHE A 374 -1.23 0.39 -27.69
N GLY A 375 -1.71 -0.61 -26.96
CA GLY A 375 -2.35 -1.80 -27.55
C GLY A 375 -3.70 -1.51 -28.23
N SER A 376 -4.35 -0.39 -27.87
CA SER A 376 -5.55 0.12 -28.56
C SER A 376 -5.26 1.11 -29.69
N GLU A 377 -3.98 1.26 -30.07
CA GLU A 377 -3.50 2.19 -31.12
C GLU A 377 -3.75 3.69 -30.81
N GLN A 378 -4.06 4.05 -29.56
CA GLN A 378 -4.18 5.43 -29.10
C GLN A 378 -2.80 6.00 -28.74
N PHE A 379 -1.90 6.08 -29.73
CA PHE A 379 -0.48 6.38 -29.52
C PHE A 379 -0.21 7.74 -28.88
N GLU A 380 -1.02 8.76 -29.16
CA GLU A 380 -0.89 10.08 -28.52
C GLU A 380 -1.20 10.01 -27.01
N ARG A 381 -2.27 9.32 -26.61
CA ARG A 381 -2.57 9.08 -25.19
C ARG A 381 -1.48 8.24 -24.53
N ALA A 382 -1.00 7.20 -25.22
CA ALA A 382 0.09 6.37 -24.74
C ALA A 382 1.35 7.21 -24.47
N HIS A 383 1.69 8.12 -25.37
CA HIS A 383 2.81 9.05 -25.19
C HIS A 383 2.64 9.93 -23.94
N ASN A 384 1.45 10.50 -23.73
CA ASN A 384 1.15 11.32 -22.55
C ASN A 384 1.31 10.54 -21.24
N TRP A 385 0.91 9.26 -21.21
CA TRP A 385 1.13 8.40 -20.04
C TRP A 385 2.62 8.13 -19.78
N LEU A 386 3.43 7.92 -20.82
CA LEU A 386 4.88 7.80 -20.66
C LEU A 386 5.51 9.09 -20.12
N LEU A 387 5.07 10.27 -20.59
CA LEU A 387 5.58 11.55 -20.07
C LEU A 387 5.34 11.68 -18.56
N ARG A 388 4.17 11.24 -18.05
CA ARG A 388 3.87 11.21 -16.61
C ARG A 388 4.79 10.26 -15.84
N VAL A 389 5.13 9.10 -16.42
CA VAL A 389 6.15 8.19 -15.82
C VAL A 389 7.52 8.87 -15.77
N LEU A 390 7.89 9.63 -16.80
CA LEU A 390 9.18 10.31 -16.90
C LEU A 390 9.33 11.52 -15.98
N GLU A 391 8.26 12.03 -15.36
CA GLU A 391 8.37 13.00 -14.26
C GLU A 391 9.22 12.45 -13.09
N TYR A 392 9.33 11.12 -12.98
CA TYR A 392 10.12 10.41 -11.97
C TYR A 392 11.54 10.02 -12.43
N GLU A 393 12.02 10.47 -13.61
CA GLU A 393 13.33 10.13 -14.20
C GLU A 393 14.52 10.42 -13.27
N HIS A 394 14.42 11.45 -12.43
CA HIS A 394 15.47 11.83 -11.48
C HIS A 394 15.23 11.33 -10.05
N SER A 395 14.25 10.45 -9.85
CA SER A 395 13.93 9.88 -8.54
C SER A 395 14.50 8.45 -8.37
N ASN A 396 14.40 7.92 -7.16
CA ASN A 396 14.73 6.50 -6.89
C ASN A 396 13.53 5.57 -7.08
N VAL A 397 12.40 6.09 -7.53
CA VAL A 397 11.15 5.33 -7.71
C VAL A 397 11.24 4.51 -8.99
N ARG A 398 11.13 3.18 -8.87
CA ARG A 398 11.03 2.23 -9.99
C ARG A 398 11.91 2.59 -11.20
N ARG A 399 13.21 2.82 -10.95
CA ARG A 399 14.20 3.19 -12.00
C ARG A 399 14.22 2.21 -13.16
N ASP A 400 13.90 0.95 -12.91
CA ASP A 400 13.67 -0.10 -13.90
C ASP A 400 12.57 0.33 -14.89
N VAL A 401 11.35 0.56 -14.38
CA VAL A 401 10.18 0.94 -15.19
C VAL A 401 10.41 2.26 -15.90
N VAL A 402 10.96 3.26 -15.21
CA VAL A 402 11.20 4.59 -15.79
C VAL A 402 12.23 4.53 -16.92
N GLY A 403 13.27 3.70 -16.79
CA GLY A 403 14.24 3.46 -17.87
C GLY A 403 13.61 2.80 -19.10
N PHE A 404 12.72 1.82 -18.90
CA PHE A 404 11.97 1.21 -20.01
C PHE A 404 10.97 2.18 -20.64
N ALA A 405 10.25 2.95 -19.83
CA ALA A 405 9.34 3.99 -20.30
C ALA A 405 10.06 5.00 -21.22
N LYS A 406 11.30 5.38 -20.88
CA LYS A 406 12.14 6.23 -21.73
C LYS A 406 12.35 5.61 -23.11
N MET A 407 12.72 4.34 -23.19
CA MET A 407 12.89 3.65 -24.47
C MET A 407 11.57 3.51 -25.23
N LEU A 408 10.45 3.27 -24.53
CA LEU A 408 9.13 3.15 -25.14
C LEU A 408 8.63 4.47 -25.75
N THR A 409 9.17 5.63 -25.33
CA THR A 409 8.86 6.90 -26.01
C THR A 409 9.31 6.90 -27.47
N LEU A 410 10.40 6.19 -27.79
CA LEU A 410 10.88 6.03 -29.17
C LEU A 410 9.89 5.21 -30.00
N LEU A 411 9.44 4.07 -29.48
CA LEU A 411 8.48 3.21 -30.16
C LEU A 411 7.15 3.94 -30.39
N THR A 412 6.67 4.64 -29.36
CA THR A 412 5.43 5.42 -29.46
C THR A 412 5.56 6.56 -30.47
N ALA A 413 6.71 7.26 -30.48
CA ALA A 413 6.96 8.32 -31.46
C ALA A 413 7.03 7.80 -32.90
N PHE A 414 7.54 6.58 -33.10
CA PHE A 414 7.54 5.91 -34.40
C PHE A 414 6.11 5.64 -34.88
N GLU A 415 5.25 5.09 -34.03
CA GLU A 415 3.84 4.79 -34.37
C GLU A 415 3.01 6.05 -34.66
N MET A 416 3.29 7.16 -33.97
CA MET A 416 2.60 8.42 -34.22
C MET A 416 2.89 9.00 -35.61
N GLY A 417 3.93 8.52 -36.32
CA GLY A 417 4.32 9.03 -37.64
C GLY A 417 4.77 10.50 -37.66
N ASN A 418 4.89 11.16 -36.49
CA ASN A 418 5.23 12.57 -36.38
C ASN A 418 6.76 12.75 -36.35
N SER A 419 7.32 13.28 -37.43
CA SER A 419 8.76 13.46 -37.60
C SER A 419 9.41 14.35 -36.51
N ALA A 420 8.70 15.36 -36.01
CA ALA A 420 9.21 16.23 -34.95
C ALA A 420 9.27 15.50 -33.60
N VAL A 421 8.23 14.74 -33.27
CA VAL A 421 8.18 13.91 -32.05
C VAL A 421 9.26 12.82 -32.12
N MET A 422 9.41 12.16 -33.27
CA MET A 422 10.45 11.14 -33.49
C MET A 422 11.86 11.72 -33.33
N ALA A 423 12.17 12.86 -33.96
CA ALA A 423 13.48 13.50 -33.83
C ALA A 423 13.80 13.91 -32.37
N SER A 424 12.79 14.35 -31.61
CA SER A 424 12.92 14.66 -30.19
C SER A 424 13.18 13.40 -29.35
N ALA A 425 12.39 12.34 -29.58
CA ALA A 425 12.52 11.06 -28.89
C ALA A 425 13.90 10.42 -29.13
N ILE A 426 14.39 10.39 -30.37
CA ILE A 426 15.73 9.88 -30.71
C ILE A 426 16.80 10.60 -29.89
N LYS A 427 16.81 11.94 -29.89
CA LYS A 427 17.80 12.75 -29.13
C LYS A 427 17.73 12.47 -27.63
N SER A 428 16.51 12.40 -27.09
CA SER A 428 16.23 12.18 -25.67
C SER A 428 16.71 10.79 -25.21
N VAL A 429 16.31 9.74 -25.93
CA VAL A 429 16.68 8.34 -25.62
C VAL A 429 18.18 8.10 -25.81
N TYR A 430 18.78 8.63 -26.89
CA TYR A 430 20.22 8.48 -27.11
C TYR A 430 21.03 9.11 -25.96
N ARG A 431 20.68 10.32 -25.54
CA ARG A 431 21.36 11.00 -24.42
C ARG A 431 21.24 10.20 -23.12
N PHE A 432 20.05 9.67 -22.84
CA PHE A 432 19.79 8.82 -21.68
C PHE A 432 20.64 7.54 -21.70
N LEU A 433 20.68 6.80 -22.81
CA LEU A 433 21.46 5.56 -22.95
C LEU A 433 22.98 5.79 -23.02
N TYR A 434 23.41 6.98 -23.45
CA TYR A 434 24.83 7.35 -23.46
C TYR A 434 25.35 7.67 -22.06
N GLY A 435 24.57 8.37 -21.24
CA GLY A 435 24.96 8.80 -19.89
C GLY A 435 24.75 7.75 -18.79
N LYS A 436 24.13 6.62 -19.10
CA LYS A 436 23.79 5.56 -18.13
C LYS A 436 24.71 4.34 -18.30
N GLU A 437 25.08 3.71 -17.19
CA GLU A 437 25.63 2.36 -17.19
C GLU A 437 24.57 1.37 -17.70
N LYS A 438 24.89 0.69 -18.80
CA LYS A 438 23.95 -0.23 -19.45
C LYS A 438 23.83 -1.50 -18.62
N GLN A 439 22.62 -1.78 -18.16
CA GLN A 439 22.30 -2.96 -17.35
C GLN A 439 21.85 -4.13 -18.22
N TYR A 440 21.31 -3.86 -19.40
CA TYR A 440 20.77 -4.87 -20.32
C TYR A 440 21.38 -4.74 -21.71
N ARG A 441 21.56 -5.87 -22.40
CA ARG A 441 21.99 -5.87 -23.81
C ARG A 441 20.97 -5.21 -24.73
N LEU A 442 19.68 -5.21 -24.38
CA LEU A 442 18.65 -4.47 -25.14
C LEU A 442 19.00 -2.98 -25.26
N GLU A 443 19.50 -2.36 -24.19
CA GLU A 443 19.87 -0.94 -24.20
C GLU A 443 21.00 -0.66 -25.22
N THR A 444 21.93 -1.61 -25.36
CA THR A 444 22.99 -1.54 -26.37
C THR A 444 22.43 -1.70 -27.78
N LEU A 445 21.51 -2.64 -27.98
CA LEU A 445 20.83 -2.86 -29.25
C LEU A 445 20.06 -1.61 -29.70
N VAL A 446 19.26 -1.02 -28.82
CA VAL A 446 18.52 0.23 -29.10
C VAL A 446 19.49 1.34 -29.45
N MET A 447 20.61 1.48 -28.72
CA MET A 447 21.61 2.49 -29.03
C MET A 447 22.28 2.27 -30.40
N GLN A 448 22.58 1.02 -30.77
CA GLN A 448 23.13 0.69 -32.09
C GLN A 448 22.13 0.98 -33.20
N PHE A 449 20.86 0.61 -33.01
CA PHE A 449 19.76 0.92 -33.92
C PHE A 449 19.61 2.44 -34.12
N LEU A 450 19.66 3.23 -33.05
CA LEU A 450 19.60 4.69 -33.14
C LEU A 450 20.79 5.30 -33.90
N ARG A 451 21.98 4.68 -33.82
CA ARG A 451 23.18 5.15 -34.54
C ARG A 451 23.12 4.87 -36.04
N SER A 452 22.42 3.82 -36.45
CA SER A 452 22.25 3.47 -37.86
C SER A 452 21.12 4.25 -38.54
N LEU A 453 20.27 4.96 -37.79
CA LEU A 453 19.31 5.90 -38.35
C LEU A 453 20.05 7.13 -38.91
N THR A 454 19.90 7.38 -40.21
CA THR A 454 20.45 8.56 -40.88
C THR A 454 19.32 9.29 -41.60
N PRO A 455 19.46 10.60 -41.92
CA PRO A 455 18.48 11.32 -42.72
C PRO A 455 18.21 10.71 -44.11
N GLN A 456 19.08 9.81 -44.58
CA GLN A 456 18.97 9.11 -45.87
C GLN A 456 18.48 7.65 -45.73
N THR A 457 18.00 7.24 -44.55
CA THR A 457 17.48 5.88 -44.37
C THR A 457 16.23 5.66 -45.23
N THR A 458 16.35 4.81 -46.26
CA THR A 458 15.26 4.38 -47.13
C THR A 458 14.40 3.30 -46.46
N TYR A 459 13.20 3.03 -47.01
CA TYR A 459 12.35 1.94 -46.56
C TYR A 459 13.07 0.58 -46.58
N THR A 460 13.82 0.26 -47.64
CA THR A 460 14.60 -0.98 -47.74
C THR A 460 15.67 -1.10 -46.65
N ASN A 461 16.36 0.00 -46.34
CA ASN A 461 17.34 0.04 -45.25
C ASN A 461 16.68 -0.16 -43.89
N LEU A 462 15.51 0.46 -43.69
CA LEU A 462 14.73 0.32 -42.46
C LEU A 462 14.23 -1.12 -42.26
N THR A 463 13.70 -1.77 -43.31
CA THR A 463 13.28 -3.18 -43.26
C THR A 463 14.45 -4.10 -42.89
N SER A 464 15.65 -3.88 -43.47
CA SER A 464 16.85 -4.64 -43.09
C SER A 464 17.24 -4.43 -41.63
N MET A 465 17.14 -3.19 -41.13
CA MET A 465 17.44 -2.86 -39.73
C MET A 465 16.48 -3.56 -38.75
N PHE A 466 15.18 -3.60 -39.08
CA PHE A 466 14.18 -4.31 -38.28
C PHE A 466 14.40 -5.83 -38.28
N LYS A 467 14.78 -6.44 -39.41
CA LYS A 467 15.16 -7.87 -39.46
C LYS A 467 16.36 -8.18 -38.57
N THR A 468 17.40 -7.35 -38.62
CA THR A 468 18.56 -7.50 -37.73
C THR A 468 18.15 -7.37 -36.27
N ALA A 469 17.33 -6.37 -35.92
CA ALA A 469 16.80 -6.21 -34.57
C ALA A 469 15.99 -7.43 -34.12
N GLN A 470 15.16 -8.01 -35.00
CA GLN A 470 14.36 -9.21 -34.72
C GLN A 470 15.25 -10.40 -34.33
N GLN A 471 16.31 -10.66 -35.10
CA GLN A 471 17.25 -11.76 -34.83
C GLN A 471 17.95 -11.60 -33.48
N HIS A 472 18.42 -10.38 -33.18
CA HIS A 472 19.05 -10.12 -31.89
C HIS A 472 18.06 -10.20 -30.72
N LEU A 473 16.82 -9.73 -30.88
CA LEU A 473 15.78 -9.86 -29.86
C LEU A 473 15.43 -11.32 -29.55
N GLN A 474 15.37 -12.17 -30.57
CA GLN A 474 15.17 -13.61 -30.39
C GLN A 474 16.30 -14.25 -29.56
N LEU A 475 17.56 -13.85 -29.80
CA LEU A 475 18.69 -14.30 -28.98
C LEU A 475 18.57 -13.82 -27.53
N LEU A 476 18.22 -12.55 -27.32
CA LEU A 476 18.00 -11.99 -25.97
C LEU A 476 16.86 -12.68 -25.22
N ALA A 477 15.80 -13.12 -25.92
CA ALA A 477 14.68 -13.82 -25.31
C ALA A 477 15.06 -15.21 -24.74
N THR A 478 16.16 -15.80 -25.21
CA THR A 478 16.68 -17.09 -24.71
C THR A 478 17.64 -16.98 -23.53
N ASP A 479 18.17 -15.78 -23.26
CA ASP A 479 19.09 -15.55 -22.14
C ASP A 479 18.31 -15.36 -20.83
N ALA A 480 18.69 -16.10 -19.78
CA ALA A 480 17.97 -16.14 -18.50
C ALA A 480 17.94 -14.79 -17.75
N PHE A 481 18.93 -13.92 -17.99
CA PHE A 481 19.00 -12.59 -17.39
C PHE A 481 18.26 -11.56 -18.25
N GLU A 482 18.50 -11.57 -19.57
CA GLU A 482 17.90 -10.61 -20.51
C GLU A 482 16.40 -10.84 -20.72
N LYS A 483 15.90 -12.07 -20.56
CA LYS A 483 14.47 -12.37 -20.67
C LYS A 483 13.58 -11.50 -19.76
N ARG A 484 14.14 -10.97 -18.67
CA ARG A 484 13.46 -10.06 -17.74
C ARG A 484 12.96 -8.78 -18.40
N VAL A 485 13.63 -8.33 -19.45
CA VAL A 485 13.28 -7.11 -20.19
C VAL A 485 11.93 -7.24 -20.88
N PHE A 486 11.61 -8.44 -21.37
CA PHE A 486 10.35 -8.72 -22.07
C PHE A 486 9.13 -8.74 -21.14
N ALA A 487 9.34 -8.69 -19.82
CA ALA A 487 8.25 -8.48 -18.86
C ALA A 487 7.71 -7.03 -18.89
N TYR A 488 8.48 -6.08 -19.40
CA TYR A 488 8.07 -4.67 -19.49
C TYR A 488 7.39 -4.32 -20.81
N PHE A 489 7.72 -5.02 -21.91
CA PHE A 489 7.08 -4.84 -23.22
C PHE A 489 7.49 -5.98 -24.14
N ASP A 490 6.58 -6.47 -24.99
CA ASP A 490 6.90 -7.49 -25.99
C ASP A 490 7.53 -6.86 -27.23
N PHE A 491 8.82 -6.55 -27.11
CA PHE A 491 9.62 -6.00 -28.22
C PHE A 491 9.67 -6.96 -29.42
N THR A 492 9.59 -8.27 -29.19
CA THR A 492 9.65 -9.27 -30.25
C THR A 492 8.38 -9.24 -31.10
N ALA A 493 7.22 -9.22 -30.46
CA ALA A 493 5.94 -9.11 -31.16
C ALA A 493 5.86 -7.81 -31.97
N TRP A 494 6.24 -6.68 -31.36
CA TRP A 494 6.21 -5.38 -32.01
C TRP A 494 7.16 -5.30 -33.22
N VAL A 495 8.43 -5.68 -33.07
CA VAL A 495 9.40 -5.67 -34.19
C VAL A 495 8.96 -6.62 -35.29
N SER A 496 8.37 -7.78 -34.96
CA SER A 496 7.89 -8.72 -35.97
C SER A 496 6.72 -8.15 -36.77
N ALA A 497 5.72 -7.54 -36.11
CA ALA A 497 4.61 -6.88 -36.79
C ALA A 497 5.10 -5.75 -37.71
N LYS A 498 6.04 -4.93 -37.24
CA LYS A 498 6.62 -3.85 -38.06
C LYS A 498 7.49 -4.33 -39.21
N THR A 499 8.20 -5.44 -39.03
CA THR A 499 8.93 -6.05 -40.14
C THR A 499 7.98 -6.47 -41.25
N GLU A 500 6.85 -7.10 -40.91
CA GLU A 500 5.84 -7.51 -41.89
C GLU A 500 5.17 -6.32 -42.59
N GLU A 501 4.80 -5.27 -41.85
CA GLU A 501 4.26 -4.03 -42.41
C GLU A 501 5.24 -3.36 -43.39
N LEU A 502 6.52 -3.26 -43.00
CA LEU A 502 7.56 -2.65 -43.83
C LEU A 502 7.89 -3.48 -45.07
N GLU A 503 7.82 -4.81 -44.98
CA GLU A 503 7.96 -5.69 -46.14
C GLU A 503 6.83 -5.49 -47.14
N LYS A 504 5.58 -5.42 -46.68
CA LYS A 504 4.42 -5.12 -47.54
C LYS A 504 4.57 -3.74 -48.20
N ALA A 505 5.02 -2.73 -47.46
CA ALA A 505 5.24 -1.39 -47.99
C ALA A 505 6.38 -1.36 -49.03
N ALA A 506 7.47 -2.11 -48.81
CA ALA A 506 8.60 -2.17 -49.72
C ALA A 506 8.32 -2.95 -51.02
N VAL A 507 7.32 -3.85 -51.02
CA VAL A 507 6.84 -4.53 -52.25
C VAL A 507 5.94 -3.60 -53.08
N ASN A 508 5.27 -2.64 -52.43
CA ASN A 508 4.31 -1.73 -53.05
C ASN A 508 4.90 -0.36 -53.44
N ALA A 509 6.15 -0.07 -53.05
CA ALA A 509 6.90 1.15 -53.32
C ALA A 509 8.00 0.89 -54.35
#